data_AF-A0A6A6KHE1-F1
#
_entry.id   AF-A0A6A6KHE1-F1
#
_cell.length_a   1.000
_cell.length_b   1.000
_cell.length_c   1.000
_cell.angle_alpha   90.00
_cell.angle_beta   90.00
_cell.angle_gamma   90.00
#
_symmetry.space_group_name_H-M   'P 1'
#
loop_
_entity.id
_entity.type
_entity.pdbx_description
1 polymer ?
#
loop_
_entity_poly.entity_id
_entity_poly.type
_entity_poly.pdbx_seq_one_letter_code
_entity_poly.pdbx_strand_id
1 'polypeptide(L)'
;MPGANLWPGLSIGSPNNCYSQGPRAPCQSSILPTDLIQVFLVGIGFALLQWFLVSKVRVSVESGNGYSDRLIGEEEEGVDNLDVSLKCAEIQNAISVGATSFLYTEYRYLCIFMGVFGAIIFLFLGSVQGFSTKSEPCTYSKGNLCKPALANAIFSTIAFLLGALTSVLSGFLGMKIATYANARTTLQARKGVGKAFITAFRSGAVMGFLLSANGLLVLYVSINLFKLYYGDDWEGLYESITGYGLGGSSMALFGRVGGGIYTKAADVGADLVGKVERNIPEDDPRNPAVIADNVGDNVGDIAGMGSDLFGSYAESSLQHFSLRQFHNLVSSMTTQPFLSTDYKCNGNSSLPDNYTFCN
;
A
#
# COMPACT_ATOMS: atom_id res chain seq x y z
N MET A 1 19.11 37.48 -10.66
CA MET A 1 20.27 37.06 -9.83
C MET A 1 20.17 35.55 -9.66
N PRO A 2 21.18 34.77 -10.11
CA PRO A 2 21.09 33.32 -10.15
C PRO A 2 21.27 32.72 -8.76
N GLY A 3 20.39 31.77 -8.40
CA GLY A 3 20.49 30.95 -7.21
C GLY A 3 21.63 29.94 -7.33
N ALA A 4 22.38 29.78 -6.25
CA ALA A 4 23.49 28.87 -6.15
C ALA A 4 23.02 27.40 -6.13
N ASN A 5 23.63 26.59 -7.00
CA ASN A 5 23.54 25.14 -6.98
C ASN A 5 24.37 24.60 -5.79
N LEU A 6 23.71 23.95 -4.84
CA LEU A 6 24.33 23.02 -3.91
C LEU A 6 23.96 21.62 -4.40
N TRP A 7 24.98 20.75 -4.56
CA TRP A 7 24.97 19.36 -5.03
C TRP A 7 25.16 19.12 -6.55
N PRO A 8 26.37 18.74 -7.01
CA PRO A 8 26.58 18.23 -8.36
C PRO A 8 26.29 16.72 -8.38
N GLY A 9 25.21 16.29 -9.04
CA GLY A 9 25.01 14.85 -9.31
C GLY A 9 23.60 14.34 -9.54
N LEU A 10 22.55 15.14 -9.30
CA LEU A 10 21.16 14.73 -9.56
C LEU A 10 20.55 15.56 -10.69
N SER A 11 20.70 15.10 -11.93
CA SER A 11 19.93 15.64 -13.06
C SER A 11 18.50 15.10 -13.00
N ILE A 12 17.62 15.78 -12.29
CA ILE A 12 16.17 15.60 -12.42
C ILE A 12 15.82 16.12 -13.83
N GLY A 13 15.45 15.22 -14.73
CA GLY A 13 14.97 15.58 -16.06
C GLY A 13 13.81 16.56 -15.97
N SER A 14 13.96 17.71 -16.63
CA SER A 14 12.94 18.76 -16.71
C SER A 14 11.65 18.23 -17.37
N PRO A 15 10.44 18.58 -16.89
CA PRO A 15 9.18 18.11 -17.46
C PRO A 15 8.76 18.80 -18.78
N ASN A 16 9.62 19.61 -19.39
CA ASN A 16 9.21 20.55 -20.45
C ASN A 16 9.65 20.18 -21.87
N ASN A 17 9.33 18.97 -22.36
CA ASN A 17 9.65 18.63 -23.76
C ASN A 17 8.55 17.87 -24.54
N CYS A 18 7.27 18.15 -24.24
CA CYS A 18 6.14 17.61 -25.03
C CYS A 18 5.51 18.62 -26.01
N TYR A 19 5.91 19.89 -26.02
CA TYR A 19 5.25 20.94 -26.83
C TYR A 19 5.83 21.14 -28.23
N SER A 20 6.84 20.38 -28.68
CA SER A 20 7.55 20.66 -29.94
C SER A 20 7.38 19.62 -31.06
N GLN A 21 6.54 18.59 -30.89
CA GLN A 21 6.34 17.59 -31.94
C GLN A 21 4.88 17.55 -32.41
N GLY A 22 4.70 17.67 -33.73
CA GLY A 22 3.42 17.84 -34.41
C GLY A 22 2.40 16.70 -34.23
N PRO A 23 1.23 16.78 -34.89
CA PRO A 23 -0.01 16.11 -34.48
C PRO A 23 -0.09 14.60 -34.76
N ARG A 24 1.04 13.88 -34.86
CA ARG A 24 1.07 12.44 -35.19
C ARG A 24 2.09 11.60 -34.40
N ALA A 25 2.69 12.11 -33.33
CA ALA A 25 3.49 11.28 -32.44
C ALA A 25 2.64 10.90 -31.20
N PRO A 26 2.28 9.62 -30.98
CA PRO A 26 1.80 9.22 -29.66
C PRO A 26 2.92 9.55 -28.67
N CYS A 27 2.60 10.27 -27.59
CA CYS A 27 3.50 10.37 -26.45
C CYS A 27 3.71 8.97 -25.91
N GLN A 28 4.72 8.28 -26.42
CA GLN A 28 5.17 6.99 -25.93
C GLN A 28 5.95 7.28 -24.65
N SER A 29 5.23 7.68 -23.60
CA SER A 29 5.76 7.65 -22.26
C SER A 29 5.98 6.18 -21.93
N SER A 30 7.22 5.75 -21.96
CA SER A 30 7.66 4.54 -21.28
C SER A 30 6.90 4.41 -19.96
N ILE A 31 6.08 3.35 -19.82
CA ILE A 31 6.64 2.25 -19.03
C ILE A 31 7.25 2.75 -17.72
N LEU A 32 6.46 3.11 -16.69
CA LEU A 32 6.90 3.57 -15.36
C LEU A 32 8.43 3.47 -15.21
N PRO A 33 9.17 4.60 -15.20
CA PRO A 33 10.60 4.61 -15.47
C PRO A 33 11.32 3.57 -14.61
N THR A 34 12.32 2.90 -15.16
CA THR A 34 13.20 1.98 -14.40
C THR A 34 13.77 2.63 -13.14
N ASP A 35 13.78 3.96 -13.06
CA ASP A 35 14.16 4.74 -11.89
C ASP A 35 13.22 4.51 -10.69
N LEU A 36 11.99 4.08 -10.91
CA LEU A 36 11.05 3.67 -9.86
C LEU A 36 11.57 2.44 -9.10
N ILE A 37 12.38 1.59 -9.75
CA ILE A 37 13.02 0.45 -9.12
C ILE A 37 14.00 0.92 -8.02
N GLN A 38 14.71 2.01 -8.29
CA GLN A 38 15.65 2.57 -7.35
C GLN A 38 14.94 3.17 -6.13
N VAL A 39 13.75 3.77 -6.32
CA VAL A 39 12.93 4.32 -5.23
C VAL A 39 12.50 3.24 -4.25
N PHE A 40 12.08 2.06 -4.71
CA PHE A 40 11.71 0.98 -3.79
C PHE A 40 12.92 0.44 -3.02
N LEU A 41 14.08 0.29 -3.67
CA LEU A 41 15.28 -0.24 -3.02
C LEU A 41 15.74 0.71 -1.91
N VAL A 42 15.66 2.02 -2.15
CA VAL A 42 15.95 3.03 -1.14
C VAL A 42 14.92 2.99 -0.01
N GLY A 43 13.62 2.84 -0.32
CA GLY A 43 12.56 2.74 0.69
C GLY A 43 12.73 1.53 1.62
N ILE A 44 12.95 0.34 1.05
CA ILE A 44 13.19 -0.89 1.82
C ILE A 44 14.52 -0.79 2.58
N GLY A 45 15.58 -0.29 1.93
CA GLY A 45 16.88 -0.09 2.57
C GLY A 45 16.79 0.86 3.76
N PHE A 46 16.01 1.94 3.65
CA PHE A 46 15.74 2.87 4.74
C PHE A 46 14.95 2.21 5.86
N ALA A 47 13.89 1.46 5.55
CA ALA A 47 13.13 0.72 6.56
C ALA A 47 14.02 -0.28 7.32
N LEU A 48 14.86 -1.05 6.62
CA LEU A 48 15.79 -1.99 7.25
C LEU A 48 16.85 -1.28 8.09
N LEU A 49 17.35 -0.13 7.64
CA LEU A 49 18.26 0.70 8.42
C LEU A 49 17.62 1.19 9.72
N GLN A 50 16.38 1.68 9.65
CA GLN A 50 15.66 2.12 10.86
C GLN A 50 15.40 0.95 11.80
N TRP A 51 15.04 -0.22 11.27
CA TRP A 51 14.87 -1.43 12.09
C TRP A 51 16.19 -1.82 12.78
N PHE A 52 17.31 -1.80 12.05
CA PHE A 52 18.63 -2.03 12.63
C PHE A 52 19.01 -1.02 13.72
N LEU A 53 18.61 0.25 13.57
CA LEU A 53 18.83 1.25 14.61
C LEU A 53 17.98 1.00 15.85
N VAL A 54 16.76 0.48 15.69
CA VAL A 54 15.89 0.07 16.81
C VAL A 54 16.42 -1.20 17.47
N SER A 55 17.01 -2.13 16.72
CA SER A 55 17.58 -3.37 17.26
C SER A 55 18.81 -3.16 18.14
N LYS A 56 19.46 -1.99 18.07
CA LYS A 56 20.53 -1.60 19.01
C LYS A 56 20.04 -1.51 20.46
N VAL A 57 18.75 -1.32 20.68
CA VAL A 57 18.14 -1.41 22.01
C VAL A 57 17.98 -2.90 22.36
N ARG A 58 18.88 -3.41 23.20
CA ARG A 58 18.85 -4.80 23.68
C ARG A 58 17.78 -4.94 24.78
N VAL A 59 16.92 -5.95 24.65
CA VAL A 59 15.81 -6.24 25.59
C VAL A 59 16.06 -7.52 26.37
N SER A 60 16.85 -8.46 25.84
CA SER A 60 17.27 -9.66 26.57
C SER A 60 18.80 -9.79 26.58
N VAL A 61 19.30 -10.34 27.68
CA VAL A 61 20.63 -10.96 27.75
C VAL A 61 20.34 -12.45 27.70
N GLU A 62 20.65 -13.12 26.59
CA GLU A 62 20.73 -14.58 26.62
C GLU A 62 21.77 -14.97 27.67
N SER A 63 21.38 -15.82 28.62
CA SER A 63 22.30 -16.53 29.49
C SER A 63 23.01 -17.60 28.65
N GLY A 64 23.89 -17.16 27.75
CA GLY A 64 24.79 -18.01 27.00
C GLY A 64 26.06 -18.21 27.81
N ASN A 65 26.37 -19.47 28.13
CA ASN A 65 27.66 -19.89 28.65
C ASN A 65 28.80 -19.27 27.80
N GLY A 66 29.59 -18.37 28.38
CA GLY A 66 30.75 -17.84 27.69
C GLY A 66 31.27 -16.56 28.31
N TYR A 67 32.45 -16.65 28.89
CA TYR A 67 33.27 -15.59 29.44
C TYR A 67 33.64 -14.52 28.38
N SER A 68 32.70 -13.69 27.92
CA SER A 68 33.00 -12.51 27.09
C SER A 68 31.77 -11.64 26.87
N ASP A 69 31.50 -10.71 27.79
CA ASP A 69 30.97 -9.36 27.47
C ASP A 69 30.80 -8.56 28.77
N ARG A 70 31.93 -8.24 29.42
CA ARG A 70 32.01 -7.08 30.31
C ARG A 70 32.44 -5.88 29.49
N LEU A 71 31.52 -5.31 28.73
CA LEU A 71 31.56 -3.91 28.31
C LEU A 71 30.13 -3.35 28.39
N ILE A 72 29.59 -3.41 29.61
CA ILE A 72 28.58 -2.43 30.04
C ILE A 72 29.34 -1.11 30.06
N GLY A 73 29.09 -0.27 29.05
CA GLY A 73 29.46 1.14 29.15
C GLY A 73 28.74 1.71 30.37
N GLU A 74 29.54 2.17 31.33
CA GLU A 74 29.21 3.16 32.36
C GLU A 74 28.16 4.13 31.78
N GLU A 75 26.96 4.31 32.32
CA GLU A 75 26.60 4.66 33.70
C GLU A 75 25.20 4.09 34.05
N GLU A 76 24.95 3.95 35.36
CA GLU A 76 23.73 3.49 36.06
C GLU A 76 23.62 2.00 36.40
N GLU A 77 24.38 1.68 37.45
CA GLU A 77 24.27 0.55 38.36
C GLU A 77 22.83 0.21 38.78
N GLY A 78 22.57 -1.09 38.96
CA GLY A 78 21.42 -1.60 39.71
C GLY A 78 21.01 -3.01 39.26
N VAL A 79 21.03 -3.97 40.19
CA VAL A 79 20.46 -5.32 40.01
C VAL A 79 18.97 -5.24 39.62
N ASP A 80 18.25 -4.22 40.13
CA ASP A 80 16.86 -3.89 39.78
C ASP A 80 16.64 -3.57 38.29
N ASN A 81 17.67 -3.09 37.57
CA ASN A 81 17.54 -2.72 36.16
C ASN A 81 17.50 -3.93 35.23
N LEU A 82 18.11 -5.04 35.65
CA LEU A 82 18.12 -6.29 34.91
C LEU A 82 16.77 -6.99 35.01
N ASP A 83 16.20 -7.05 36.23
CA ASP A 83 14.89 -7.68 36.48
C ASP A 83 13.76 -6.95 35.75
N VAL A 84 13.78 -5.61 35.72
CA VAL A 84 12.82 -4.83 34.94
C VAL A 84 12.96 -5.13 33.44
N SER A 85 14.18 -5.24 32.93
CA SER A 85 14.42 -5.53 31.51
C SER A 85 13.93 -6.93 31.13
N LEU A 86 14.17 -7.93 31.99
CA LEU A 86 13.66 -9.28 31.83
C LEU A 86 12.13 -9.31 31.89
N LYS A 87 11.51 -8.60 32.83
CA LYS A 87 10.05 -8.53 32.93
C LYS A 87 9.41 -7.87 31.72
N CYS A 88 10.00 -6.80 31.20
CA CYS A 88 9.55 -6.18 29.95
C CYS A 88 9.64 -7.15 28.76
N ALA A 89 10.69 -7.97 28.69
CA ALA A 89 10.84 -8.98 27.65
C ALA A 89 9.77 -10.08 27.75
N GLU A 90 9.44 -10.53 28.96
CA GLU A 90 8.37 -11.51 29.19
C GLU A 90 6.99 -10.98 28.74
N ILE A 91 6.66 -9.74 29.13
CA ILE A 91 5.40 -9.10 28.76
C ILE A 91 5.32 -8.89 27.24
N GLN A 92 6.43 -8.44 26.63
CA GLN A 92 6.54 -8.33 25.18
C GLN A 92 6.26 -9.67 24.48
N ASN A 93 6.81 -10.76 25.00
CA ASN A 93 6.59 -12.08 24.42
C ASN A 93 5.12 -12.50 24.53
N ALA A 94 4.48 -12.27 25.68
CA ALA A 94 3.04 -12.53 25.85
C ALA A 94 2.18 -11.77 24.83
N ILE A 95 2.46 -10.47 24.64
CA ILE A 95 1.74 -9.64 23.65
C ILE A 95 2.03 -10.13 22.22
N SER A 96 3.29 -10.42 21.89
CA SER A 96 3.70 -10.88 20.56
C SER A 96 3.05 -12.22 20.19
N VAL A 97 2.99 -13.17 21.13
CA VAL A 97 2.32 -14.46 20.94
C VAL A 97 0.81 -14.27 20.78
N GLY A 98 0.18 -13.45 21.62
CA GLY A 98 -1.25 -13.14 21.53
C GLY A 98 -1.62 -12.50 20.18
N ALA A 99 -0.91 -11.45 19.78
CA ALA A 99 -1.15 -10.74 18.52
C ALA A 99 -0.92 -11.65 17.29
N THR A 100 0.14 -12.46 17.33
CA THR A 100 0.42 -13.42 16.25
C THR A 100 -0.67 -14.49 16.18
N SER A 101 -1.13 -15.02 17.31
CA SER A 101 -2.19 -16.05 17.37
C SER A 101 -3.53 -15.52 16.85
N PHE A 102 -3.89 -14.29 17.20
CA PHE A 102 -5.11 -13.65 16.71
C PHE A 102 -5.05 -13.45 15.19
N LEU A 103 -3.98 -12.83 14.67
CA LEU A 103 -3.86 -12.60 13.23
C LEU A 103 -3.82 -13.89 12.41
N TYR A 104 -3.18 -14.96 12.89
CA TYR A 104 -3.25 -16.26 12.21
C TYR A 104 -4.67 -16.80 12.13
N THR A 105 -5.46 -16.61 13.19
CA THR A 105 -6.86 -17.04 13.22
C THR A 105 -7.70 -16.21 12.26
N GLU A 106 -7.60 -14.89 12.33
CA GLU A 106 -8.28 -13.96 11.43
C GLU A 106 -7.93 -14.26 9.97
N TYR A 107 -6.64 -14.34 9.64
CA TYR A 107 -6.17 -14.58 8.27
C TYR A 107 -6.58 -15.95 7.74
N ARG A 108 -6.77 -16.96 8.60
CA ARG A 108 -7.34 -18.24 8.17
C ARG A 108 -8.76 -18.08 7.62
N TYR A 109 -9.59 -17.27 8.27
CA TYR A 109 -10.93 -16.94 7.76
C TYR A 109 -10.85 -16.07 6.50
N LEU A 110 -9.95 -15.08 6.48
CA LEU A 110 -9.76 -14.23 5.31
C LEU A 110 -9.31 -15.02 4.07
N CYS A 111 -8.44 -16.03 4.23
CA CYS A 111 -8.01 -16.89 3.14
C CYS A 111 -9.18 -17.65 2.51
N ILE A 112 -10.13 -18.13 3.32
CA ILE A 112 -11.35 -18.80 2.83
C ILE A 112 -12.21 -17.79 2.07
N PHE A 113 -12.48 -16.63 2.67
CA PHE A 113 -13.25 -15.57 2.03
C PHE A 113 -12.62 -15.11 0.71
N MET A 114 -11.31 -14.91 0.68
CA MET A 114 -10.53 -14.54 -0.50
C MET A 114 -10.70 -15.57 -1.63
N GLY A 115 -10.64 -16.87 -1.32
CA GLY A 115 -10.85 -17.93 -2.31
C GLY A 115 -12.27 -17.93 -2.88
N VAL A 116 -13.29 -17.81 -2.02
CA VAL A 116 -14.69 -17.78 -2.45
C VAL A 116 -14.99 -16.52 -3.26
N PHE A 117 -14.57 -15.35 -2.79
CA PHE A 117 -14.82 -14.09 -3.46
C PHE A 117 -14.06 -13.99 -4.79
N GLY A 118 -12.84 -14.51 -4.86
CA GLY A 118 -12.10 -14.66 -6.11
C GLY A 118 -12.82 -15.55 -7.14
N ALA A 119 -13.42 -16.67 -6.69
CA ALA A 119 -14.23 -17.51 -7.56
C ALA A 119 -15.51 -16.80 -8.06
N ILE A 120 -16.14 -15.98 -7.21
CA ILE A 120 -17.30 -15.15 -7.58
C ILE A 120 -16.90 -14.12 -8.65
N ILE A 121 -15.78 -13.42 -8.47
CA ILE A 121 -15.25 -12.46 -9.46
C ILE A 121 -15.04 -13.17 -10.80
N PHE A 122 -14.35 -14.31 -10.81
CA PHE A 122 -14.11 -15.08 -12.03
C PHE A 122 -15.42 -15.51 -12.71
N LEU A 123 -16.39 -16.02 -11.95
CA LEU A 123 -17.66 -16.49 -12.49
C LEU A 123 -18.50 -15.35 -13.05
N PHE A 124 -18.61 -14.23 -12.34
CA PHE A 124 -19.41 -13.08 -12.79
C PHE A 124 -18.79 -12.39 -14.00
N LEU A 125 -17.48 -12.11 -13.98
CA LEU A 125 -16.82 -11.49 -15.14
C LEU A 125 -16.77 -12.47 -16.33
N GLY A 126 -16.56 -13.76 -16.09
CA GLY A 126 -16.58 -14.78 -17.15
C GLY A 126 -17.96 -15.03 -17.75
N SER A 127 -19.03 -14.87 -16.95
CA SER A 127 -20.41 -15.08 -17.38
C SER A 127 -20.94 -13.98 -18.31
N VAL A 128 -20.34 -12.78 -18.31
CA VAL A 128 -20.80 -11.65 -19.15
C VAL A 128 -20.91 -12.04 -20.63
N GLN A 129 -19.99 -12.89 -21.10
CA GLN A 129 -19.94 -13.36 -22.49
C GLN A 129 -20.01 -14.89 -22.60
N GLY A 130 -20.57 -15.56 -21.59
CA GLY A 130 -20.73 -17.01 -21.58
C GLY A 130 -19.41 -17.78 -21.72
N PHE A 131 -18.33 -17.29 -21.09
CA PHE A 131 -16.98 -17.87 -21.16
C PHE A 131 -16.40 -17.99 -22.59
N SER A 132 -16.83 -17.11 -23.50
CA SER A 132 -16.30 -17.05 -24.87
C SER A 132 -14.80 -16.71 -24.87
N THR A 133 -14.03 -17.47 -25.66
CA THR A 133 -12.59 -17.26 -25.88
C THR A 133 -12.28 -16.41 -27.11
N LYS A 134 -13.31 -15.87 -27.78
CA LYS A 134 -13.15 -15.09 -29.00
C LYS A 134 -12.73 -13.66 -28.67
N SER A 135 -11.76 -13.14 -29.42
CA SER A 135 -11.37 -11.73 -29.38
C SER A 135 -12.50 -10.86 -29.92
N GLU A 136 -12.76 -9.74 -29.25
CA GLU A 136 -13.85 -8.83 -29.55
C GLU A 136 -13.33 -7.46 -30.00
N PRO A 137 -14.12 -6.66 -30.74
CA PRO A 137 -13.77 -5.28 -31.04
C PRO A 137 -13.67 -4.48 -29.74
N CYS A 138 -12.59 -3.70 -29.59
CA CYS A 138 -12.38 -2.86 -28.42
C CYS A 138 -13.52 -1.85 -28.24
N THR A 139 -13.97 -1.65 -26.99
CA THR A 139 -14.97 -0.65 -26.57
C THR A 139 -14.61 0.76 -27.01
N TYR A 140 -13.31 1.09 -27.01
CA TYR A 140 -12.81 2.41 -27.38
C TYR A 140 -12.55 2.62 -28.89
N SER A 141 -12.16 1.56 -29.63
CA SER A 141 -11.81 1.66 -31.05
C SER A 141 -12.40 0.50 -31.84
N LYS A 142 -13.42 0.80 -32.64
CA LYS A 142 -14.14 -0.18 -33.50
C LYS A 142 -13.27 -0.86 -34.56
N GLY A 143 -11.99 -0.48 -34.69
CA GLY A 143 -11.03 -1.05 -35.66
C GLY A 143 -10.03 -2.05 -35.07
N ASN A 144 -9.88 -2.13 -33.74
CA ASN A 144 -8.89 -3.00 -33.10
C ASN A 144 -9.57 -4.17 -32.36
N LEU A 145 -8.91 -5.32 -32.37
CA LEU A 145 -9.33 -6.51 -31.63
C LEU A 145 -8.68 -6.50 -30.24
N CYS A 146 -9.51 -6.51 -29.20
CA CYS A 146 -9.11 -6.60 -27.80
C CYS A 146 -9.03 -8.06 -27.34
N LYS A 147 -8.38 -8.27 -26.19
CA LYS A 147 -8.30 -9.60 -25.58
C LYS A 147 -9.69 -10.08 -25.13
N PRO A 148 -9.93 -11.40 -25.07
CA PRO A 148 -11.24 -11.93 -24.70
C PRO A 148 -11.61 -11.53 -23.25
N ALA A 149 -12.90 -11.30 -22.99
CA ALA A 149 -13.40 -10.96 -21.65
C ALA A 149 -13.04 -12.01 -20.59
N LEU A 150 -12.89 -13.28 -21.00
CA LEU A 150 -12.40 -14.35 -20.13
C LEU A 150 -10.98 -14.09 -19.61
N ALA A 151 -10.10 -13.50 -20.42
CA ALA A 151 -8.77 -13.13 -19.98
C ALA A 151 -8.85 -12.04 -18.90
N ASN A 152 -9.66 -10.99 -19.12
CA ASN A 152 -9.89 -9.95 -18.11
C ASN A 152 -10.44 -10.54 -16.81
N ALA A 153 -11.34 -11.51 -16.88
CA ALA A 153 -11.84 -12.21 -15.69
C ALA A 153 -10.71 -12.93 -14.91
N ILE A 154 -9.81 -13.62 -15.62
CA ILE A 154 -8.67 -14.32 -15.00
C ILE A 154 -7.68 -13.32 -14.40
N PHE A 155 -7.26 -12.30 -15.15
CA PHE A 155 -6.29 -11.32 -14.69
C PHE A 155 -6.85 -10.44 -13.55
N SER A 156 -8.13 -10.07 -13.58
CA SER A 156 -8.83 -9.42 -12.46
C SER A 156 -8.82 -10.28 -11.20
N THR A 157 -9.05 -11.59 -11.34
CA THR A 157 -9.02 -12.52 -10.19
C THR A 157 -7.60 -12.64 -9.64
N ILE A 158 -6.58 -12.74 -10.49
CA ILE A 158 -5.17 -12.77 -10.07
C ILE A 158 -4.80 -11.45 -9.38
N ALA A 159 -5.18 -10.30 -9.95
CA ALA A 159 -4.94 -8.99 -9.35
C ALA A 159 -5.61 -8.87 -7.97
N PHE A 160 -6.84 -9.35 -7.84
CA PHE A 160 -7.56 -9.42 -6.56
C PHE A 160 -6.81 -10.25 -5.52
N LEU A 161 -6.34 -11.45 -5.88
CA LEU A 161 -5.56 -12.30 -4.97
C LEU A 161 -4.23 -11.64 -4.57
N LEU A 162 -3.54 -10.99 -5.52
CA LEU A 162 -2.30 -10.26 -5.24
C LEU A 162 -2.52 -9.08 -4.30
N GLY A 163 -3.60 -8.31 -4.50
CA GLY A 163 -3.97 -7.20 -3.63
C GLY A 163 -4.33 -7.66 -2.23
N ALA A 164 -5.13 -8.73 -2.14
CA ALA A 164 -5.51 -9.34 -0.86
C ALA A 164 -4.28 -9.85 -0.09
N LEU A 165 -3.38 -10.59 -0.75
CA LEU A 165 -2.15 -11.09 -0.14
C LEU A 165 -1.25 -9.94 0.34
N THR A 166 -1.11 -8.89 -0.46
CA THR A 166 -0.27 -7.73 -0.13
C THR A 166 -0.85 -6.95 1.06
N SER A 167 -2.18 -6.86 1.16
CA SER A 167 -2.88 -6.24 2.30
C SER A 167 -2.67 -7.00 3.61
N VAL A 168 -2.79 -8.33 3.56
CA VAL A 168 -2.53 -9.23 4.69
C VAL A 168 -1.06 -9.15 5.13
N LEU A 169 -0.12 -9.18 4.17
CA LEU A 169 1.31 -9.03 4.46
C LEU A 169 1.63 -7.66 5.09
N SER A 170 0.97 -6.60 4.62
CA SER A 170 1.14 -5.24 5.15
C SER A 170 0.74 -5.15 6.63
N GLY A 171 -0.43 -5.69 6.98
CA GLY A 171 -0.88 -5.74 8.39
C GLY A 171 0.05 -6.58 9.27
N PHE A 172 0.48 -7.75 8.77
CA PHE A 172 1.38 -8.63 9.50
C PHE A 172 2.75 -8.00 9.78
N LEU A 173 3.35 -7.37 8.78
CA LEU A 173 4.67 -6.73 8.93
C LEU A 173 4.60 -5.53 9.87
N GLY A 174 3.51 -4.76 9.81
CA GLY A 174 3.22 -3.70 10.79
C GLY A 174 3.14 -4.22 12.23
N MET A 175 2.37 -5.28 12.45
CA MET A 175 2.26 -5.92 13.77
C MET A 175 3.61 -6.42 14.27
N LYS A 176 4.43 -7.04 13.40
CA LYS A 176 5.75 -7.56 13.79
C LYS A 176 6.70 -6.46 14.23
N ILE A 177 6.72 -5.30 13.58
CA ILE A 177 7.58 -4.19 14.04
C ILE A 177 7.03 -3.54 15.31
N ALA A 178 5.71 -3.40 15.44
CA ALA A 178 5.08 -2.81 16.64
C ALA A 178 5.32 -3.66 17.89
N THR A 179 5.04 -4.98 17.80
CA THR A 179 5.32 -5.95 18.87
C THR A 179 6.81 -6.11 19.17
N TYR A 180 7.70 -5.74 18.24
CA TYR A 180 9.14 -5.68 18.46
C TYR A 180 9.57 -4.39 19.16
N ALA A 181 8.95 -3.26 18.84
CA ALA A 181 9.36 -1.93 19.30
C ALA A 181 8.74 -1.50 20.65
N ASN A 182 7.61 -2.08 21.05
CA ASN A 182 6.89 -1.72 22.28
C ASN A 182 7.79 -1.72 23.53
N ALA A 183 8.38 -2.86 23.93
CA ALA A 183 9.23 -2.93 25.11
C ALA A 183 10.53 -2.12 24.96
N ARG A 184 11.07 -1.99 23.74
CA ARG A 184 12.24 -1.14 23.48
C ARG A 184 11.93 0.32 23.77
N THR A 185 10.72 0.77 23.44
CA THR A 185 10.25 2.12 23.73
C THR A 185 10.12 2.33 25.23
N THR A 186 9.57 1.35 25.98
CA THR A 186 9.50 1.38 27.45
C THR A 186 10.89 1.49 28.09
N LEU A 187 11.86 0.69 27.64
CA LEU A 187 13.23 0.76 28.16
C LEU A 187 13.92 2.10 27.85
N GLN A 188 13.61 2.72 26.71
CA GLN A 188 14.15 4.04 26.35
C GLN A 188 13.44 5.18 27.08
N ALA A 189 12.21 5.00 27.55
CA ALA A 189 11.48 5.98 28.35
C ALA A 189 12.17 6.28 29.68
N ARG A 190 12.96 5.31 30.20
CA ARG A 190 13.83 5.51 31.35
C ARG A 190 14.88 6.60 31.16
N LYS A 191 15.27 6.88 29.91
CA LYS A 191 16.27 7.89 29.52
C LYS A 191 15.61 9.22 29.09
N GLY A 192 14.30 9.36 29.36
CA GLY A 192 13.51 10.53 29.01
C GLY A 192 12.69 10.39 27.72
N VAL A 193 11.71 11.28 27.58
CA VAL A 193 10.70 11.26 26.52
C VAL A 193 11.31 11.32 25.11
N GLY A 194 12.38 12.09 24.92
CA GLY A 194 13.03 12.24 23.61
C GLY A 194 13.59 10.92 23.07
N LYS A 195 14.18 10.07 23.92
CA LYS A 195 14.74 8.78 23.50
C LYS A 195 13.64 7.75 23.20
N ALA A 196 12.58 7.73 24.01
CA ALA A 196 11.40 6.90 23.74
C ALA A 196 10.74 7.29 22.42
N PHE A 197 10.48 8.59 22.22
CA PHE A 197 9.85 9.09 21.01
C PHE A 197 10.63 8.72 19.74
N ILE A 198 11.96 8.86 19.73
CA ILE A 198 12.77 8.48 18.58
C ILE A 198 12.66 6.98 18.28
N THR A 199 12.58 6.14 19.30
CA THR A 199 12.43 4.68 19.12
C THR A 199 11.06 4.32 18.54
N ALA A 200 9.99 4.90 19.09
CA ALA A 200 8.64 4.73 18.58
C ALA A 200 8.49 5.25 17.15
N PHE A 201 8.97 6.47 16.89
CA PHE A 201 8.89 7.12 15.56
C PHE A 201 9.68 6.34 14.50
N ARG A 202 10.89 5.88 14.82
CA ARG A 202 11.67 5.02 13.90
C ARG A 202 10.93 3.74 13.57
N SER A 203 10.30 3.12 14.56
CA SER A 203 9.54 1.88 14.37
C SER A 203 8.28 2.10 13.51
N GLY A 204 7.56 3.21 13.71
CA GLY A 204 6.47 3.62 12.84
C GLY A 204 6.93 3.93 11.41
N ALA A 205 8.11 4.54 11.25
CA ALA A 205 8.70 4.77 9.94
C ALA A 205 9.02 3.45 9.22
N VAL A 206 9.56 2.43 9.92
CA VAL A 206 9.78 1.09 9.33
C VAL A 206 8.48 0.55 8.72
N MET A 207 7.37 0.60 9.46
CA MET A 207 6.07 0.19 8.95
C MET A 207 5.68 1.00 7.70
N GLY A 208 5.64 2.33 7.79
CA GLY A 208 5.20 3.18 6.67
C GLY A 208 6.02 3.02 5.39
N PHE A 209 7.35 3.02 5.50
CA PHE A 209 8.24 2.86 4.33
C PHE A 209 8.16 1.45 3.75
N LEU A 210 8.05 0.42 4.58
CA LEU A 210 7.94 -0.96 4.10
C LEU A 210 6.60 -1.19 3.39
N LEU A 211 5.49 -0.69 3.94
CA LEU A 211 4.16 -0.78 3.34
C LEU A 211 4.09 -0.05 2.00
N SER A 212 4.55 1.20 1.96
CA SER A 212 4.56 2.01 0.75
C SER A 212 5.45 1.42 -0.35
N ALA A 213 6.68 1.00 -0.01
CA ALA A 213 7.59 0.41 -0.97
C ALA A 213 7.11 -0.95 -1.48
N ASN A 214 6.58 -1.82 -0.61
CA ASN A 214 6.06 -3.13 -1.00
C ASN A 214 4.80 -2.98 -1.86
N GLY A 215 3.86 -2.11 -1.48
CA GLY A 215 2.64 -1.88 -2.23
C GLY A 215 2.89 -1.34 -3.64
N LEU A 216 3.85 -0.41 -3.78
CA LEU A 216 4.28 0.11 -5.07
C LEU A 216 4.99 -0.95 -5.92
N LEU A 217 5.88 -1.75 -5.30
CA LEU A 217 6.63 -2.80 -5.98
C LEU A 217 5.69 -3.86 -6.57
N VAL A 218 4.75 -4.36 -5.77
CA VAL A 218 3.79 -5.38 -6.23
C VAL A 218 2.92 -4.82 -7.34
N LEU A 219 2.47 -3.57 -7.24
CA LEU A 219 1.70 -2.92 -8.31
C LEU A 219 2.52 -2.78 -9.59
N TYR A 220 3.77 -2.31 -9.51
CA TYR A 220 4.68 -2.17 -10.64
C TYR A 220 4.96 -3.52 -11.34
N VAL A 221 5.28 -4.55 -10.56
CA VAL A 221 5.53 -5.90 -11.09
C VAL A 221 4.27 -6.46 -11.75
N SER A 222 3.11 -6.28 -11.13
CA SER A 222 1.83 -6.74 -11.68
C SER A 222 1.50 -6.07 -13.02
N ILE A 223 1.69 -4.75 -13.13
CA ILE A 223 1.48 -4.02 -14.39
C ILE A 223 2.43 -4.53 -15.49
N ASN A 224 3.72 -4.72 -15.18
CA ASN A 224 4.68 -5.20 -16.17
C ASN A 224 4.40 -6.64 -16.61
N LEU A 225 4.01 -7.52 -15.69
CA LEU A 225 3.63 -8.91 -16.01
C LEU A 225 2.37 -8.94 -16.87
N PHE A 226 1.35 -8.16 -16.53
CA PHE A 226 0.09 -8.14 -17.28
C PHE A 226 0.31 -7.56 -18.68
N LYS A 227 1.21 -6.57 -18.80
CA LYS A 227 1.59 -6.00 -20.10
C LYS A 227 2.15 -7.02 -21.08
N LEU A 228 2.87 -8.05 -20.62
CA LEU A 228 3.38 -9.11 -21.50
C LEU A 228 2.25 -9.87 -22.21
N TYR A 229 1.09 -9.98 -21.58
CA TYR A 229 -0.09 -10.63 -22.16
C TYR A 229 -0.95 -9.67 -22.98
N TYR A 230 -1.23 -8.48 -22.44
CA TYR A 230 -2.14 -7.51 -23.05
C TYR A 230 -1.54 -6.75 -24.23
N GLY A 231 -0.22 -6.55 -24.26
CA GLY A 231 0.46 -5.86 -25.36
C GLY A 231 -0.01 -4.41 -25.50
N ASP A 232 -0.72 -4.12 -26.60
CA ASP A 232 -1.27 -2.79 -26.91
C ASP A 232 -2.68 -2.57 -26.34
N ASP A 233 -3.30 -3.58 -25.72
CA ASP A 233 -4.61 -3.48 -25.06
C ASP A 233 -4.46 -2.92 -23.63
N TRP A 234 -4.22 -1.62 -23.53
CA TRP A 234 -4.06 -0.93 -22.25
C TRP A 234 -5.37 -0.85 -21.45
N GLU A 235 -6.54 -0.90 -22.10
CA GLU A 235 -7.85 -0.85 -21.44
C GLU A 235 -8.10 -2.12 -20.65
N GLY A 236 -7.97 -3.29 -21.28
CA GLY A 236 -8.09 -4.57 -20.59
C GLY A 236 -7.05 -4.74 -19.48
N LEU A 237 -5.85 -4.19 -19.65
CA LEU A 237 -4.80 -4.22 -18.62
C LEU A 237 -5.21 -3.42 -17.37
N TYR A 238 -5.63 -2.17 -17.53
CA TYR A 238 -5.99 -1.31 -16.40
C TYR A 238 -7.34 -1.71 -15.79
N GLU A 239 -8.28 -2.22 -16.59
CA GLU A 239 -9.49 -2.85 -16.08
C GLU A 239 -9.14 -4.05 -15.18
N SER A 240 -8.22 -4.92 -15.63
CA SER A 240 -7.83 -6.09 -14.85
C SER A 240 -7.06 -5.73 -13.57
N ILE A 241 -6.21 -4.71 -13.60
CA ILE A 241 -5.44 -4.30 -12.42
C ILE A 241 -6.31 -3.59 -11.38
N THR A 242 -7.52 -3.13 -11.72
CA THR A 242 -8.48 -2.60 -10.72
C THR A 242 -8.79 -3.61 -9.62
N GLY A 243 -8.73 -4.91 -9.94
CA GLY A 243 -8.89 -6.00 -8.97
C GLY A 243 -7.90 -5.91 -7.80
N TYR A 244 -6.71 -5.35 -8.00
CA TYR A 244 -5.71 -5.18 -6.95
C TYR A 244 -6.20 -4.29 -5.80
N GLY A 245 -6.84 -3.16 -6.11
CA GLY A 245 -7.44 -2.27 -5.12
C GLY A 245 -8.60 -2.94 -4.39
N LEU A 246 -9.48 -3.60 -5.15
CA LEU A 246 -10.60 -4.36 -4.59
C LEU A 246 -10.14 -5.42 -3.58
N GLY A 247 -9.09 -6.18 -3.92
CA GLY A 247 -8.51 -7.17 -3.02
C GLY A 247 -7.92 -6.56 -1.75
N GLY A 248 -7.21 -5.44 -1.91
CA GLY A 248 -6.59 -4.73 -0.79
C GLY A 248 -7.59 -4.25 0.25
N SER A 249 -8.61 -3.52 -0.20
CA SER A 249 -9.66 -2.96 0.66
C SER A 249 -10.61 -4.01 1.22
N SER A 250 -10.88 -5.09 0.46
CA SER A 250 -11.69 -6.21 0.97
C SER A 250 -11.05 -6.85 2.21
N MET A 251 -9.73 -7.11 2.17
CA MET A 251 -9.03 -7.66 3.34
C MET A 251 -8.89 -6.62 4.46
N ALA A 252 -8.67 -5.35 4.11
CA ALA A 252 -8.57 -4.27 5.08
C ALA A 252 -9.87 -4.10 5.89
N LEU A 253 -11.03 -4.21 5.25
CA LEU A 253 -12.33 -4.13 5.90
C LEU A 253 -12.44 -5.16 7.03
N PHE A 254 -12.13 -6.42 6.75
CA PHE A 254 -12.20 -7.44 7.78
C PHE A 254 -11.12 -7.27 8.84
N GLY A 255 -9.88 -6.91 8.48
CA GLY A 255 -8.83 -6.67 9.46
C GLY A 255 -9.15 -5.52 10.42
N ARG A 256 -9.78 -4.44 9.92
CA ARG A 256 -10.22 -3.32 10.77
C ARG A 256 -11.40 -3.66 11.65
N VAL A 257 -12.38 -4.40 11.13
CA VAL A 257 -13.57 -4.78 11.90
C VAL A 257 -13.20 -5.85 12.93
N GLY A 258 -12.49 -6.90 12.52
CA GLY A 258 -12.06 -8.01 13.39
C GLY A 258 -11.10 -7.54 14.48
N GLY A 259 -10.00 -6.88 14.08
CA GLY A 259 -9.05 -6.28 15.01
C GLY A 259 -9.68 -5.20 15.89
N GLY A 260 -10.56 -4.35 15.33
CA GLY A 260 -11.26 -3.27 16.01
C GLY A 260 -12.23 -3.76 17.10
N ILE A 261 -12.98 -4.83 16.82
CA ILE A 261 -13.85 -5.47 17.81
C ILE A 261 -13.00 -6.07 18.94
N TYR A 262 -11.89 -6.73 18.60
CA TYR A 262 -11.01 -7.34 19.59
C TYR A 262 -10.41 -6.30 20.55
N THR A 263 -9.79 -5.23 20.01
CA THR A 263 -9.20 -4.16 20.84
C THR A 263 -10.24 -3.47 21.68
N LYS A 264 -11.36 -3.02 21.10
CA LYS A 264 -12.32 -2.21 21.85
C LYS A 264 -13.13 -3.00 22.87
N ALA A 265 -13.35 -4.30 22.66
CA ALA A 265 -13.94 -5.14 23.69
C ALA A 265 -13.00 -5.31 24.89
N ALA A 266 -11.68 -5.41 24.66
CA ALA A 266 -10.68 -5.55 25.72
C ALA A 266 -10.44 -4.23 26.46
N ASP A 267 -10.19 -3.14 25.72
CA ASP A 267 -9.99 -1.77 26.21
C ASP A 267 -11.13 -1.33 27.14
N VAL A 268 -12.38 -1.35 26.64
CA VAL A 268 -13.55 -0.95 27.44
C VAL A 268 -13.76 -1.84 28.66
N GLY A 269 -13.50 -3.15 28.55
CA GLY A 269 -13.62 -4.09 29.66
C GLY A 269 -12.55 -3.89 30.73
N ALA A 270 -11.30 -3.66 30.31
CA ALA A 270 -10.17 -3.42 31.18
C ALA A 270 -10.35 -2.12 31.95
N ASP A 271 -10.69 -1.05 31.24
CA ASP A 271 -10.79 0.30 31.82
C ASP A 271 -11.97 0.47 32.76
N LEU A 272 -13.16 -0.03 32.39
CA LEU A 272 -14.33 0.12 33.25
C LEU A 272 -14.16 -0.62 34.58
N VAL A 273 -13.79 -1.89 34.54
CA VAL A 273 -13.64 -2.70 35.76
C VAL A 273 -12.41 -2.25 36.56
N GLY A 274 -11.31 -1.94 35.88
CA GLY A 274 -10.07 -1.52 36.53
C GLY A 274 -10.21 -0.15 37.19
N LYS A 275 -10.46 0.89 36.38
CA LYS A 275 -10.41 2.29 36.81
C LYS A 275 -11.67 2.70 37.57
N VAL A 276 -12.85 2.32 37.08
CA VAL A 276 -14.13 2.83 37.62
C VAL A 276 -14.63 1.99 38.79
N GLU A 277 -14.61 0.66 38.68
CA GLU A 277 -15.17 -0.21 39.73
C GLU A 277 -14.16 -0.54 40.84
N ARG A 278 -12.92 -0.86 40.47
CA ARG A 278 -11.90 -1.35 41.40
C ARG A 278 -10.87 -0.31 41.83
N ASN A 279 -10.89 0.88 41.24
CA ASN A 279 -9.95 1.97 41.51
C ASN A 279 -8.47 1.51 41.46
N ILE A 280 -8.15 0.61 40.54
CA ILE A 280 -6.77 0.25 40.22
C ILE A 280 -6.28 1.09 39.03
N PRO A 281 -4.96 1.32 38.91
CA PRO A 281 -4.40 2.01 37.75
C PRO A 281 -4.77 1.33 36.42
N GLU A 282 -4.72 2.12 35.35
CA GLU A 282 -4.75 1.63 33.97
C GLU A 282 -3.55 0.72 33.70
N ASP A 283 -3.72 -0.31 32.86
CA ASP A 283 -2.71 -1.34 32.57
C ASP A 283 -2.17 -2.09 33.80
N ASP A 284 -2.92 -2.13 34.91
CA ASP A 284 -2.46 -2.83 36.12
C ASP A 284 -2.38 -4.36 35.88
N PRO A 285 -1.25 -5.02 36.23
CA PRO A 285 -1.05 -6.44 35.96
C PRO A 285 -2.03 -7.37 36.70
N ARG A 286 -2.77 -6.87 37.69
CA ARG A 286 -3.84 -7.62 38.38
C ARG A 286 -5.11 -7.74 37.55
N ASN A 287 -5.29 -6.88 36.54
CA ASN A 287 -6.44 -6.91 35.66
C ASN A 287 -6.22 -7.93 34.52
N PRO A 288 -7.04 -9.00 34.43
CA PRO A 288 -6.84 -10.05 33.44
C PRO A 288 -7.06 -9.59 32.00
N ALA A 289 -7.71 -8.44 31.78
CA ALA A 289 -8.00 -7.92 30.44
C ALA A 289 -6.81 -7.17 29.80
N VAL A 290 -5.81 -6.76 30.57
CA VAL A 290 -4.71 -5.87 30.10
C VAL A 290 -3.86 -6.50 29.00
N ILE A 291 -3.63 -7.82 29.04
CA ILE A 291 -2.92 -8.50 27.94
C ILE A 291 -3.74 -8.46 26.66
N ALA A 292 -5.06 -8.65 26.74
CA ALA A 292 -5.93 -8.59 25.56
C ALA A 292 -6.01 -7.17 24.99
N ASP A 293 -5.98 -6.15 25.86
CA ASP A 293 -5.97 -4.74 25.47
C ASP A 293 -4.69 -4.40 24.66
N ASN A 294 -3.52 -4.66 25.25
CA ASN A 294 -2.23 -4.43 24.60
C ASN A 294 -2.02 -5.30 23.35
N VAL A 295 -2.59 -6.51 23.31
CA VAL A 295 -2.65 -7.32 22.07
C VAL A 295 -3.54 -6.62 21.03
N GLY A 296 -4.68 -6.11 21.48
CA GLY A 296 -5.65 -5.31 20.73
C GLY A 296 -5.01 -4.18 19.94
N ASP A 297 -4.17 -3.38 20.58
CA ASP A 297 -3.47 -2.26 19.91
C ASP A 297 -2.65 -2.72 18.70
N ASN A 298 -2.02 -3.89 18.80
CA ASN A 298 -1.19 -4.42 17.73
C ASN A 298 -2.01 -5.04 16.59
N VAL A 299 -3.19 -5.60 16.89
CA VAL A 299 -4.03 -6.28 15.89
C VAL A 299 -5.04 -5.35 15.23
N GLY A 300 -5.65 -4.44 15.97
CA GLY A 300 -6.59 -3.45 15.45
C GLY A 300 -5.87 -2.22 14.93
N ASP A 301 -5.21 -1.49 15.83
CA ASP A 301 -4.70 -0.15 15.54
C ASP A 301 -3.47 -0.19 14.65
N ILE A 302 -2.68 -1.26 14.67
CA ILE A 302 -1.53 -1.44 13.77
C ILE A 302 -1.89 -2.29 12.56
N ALA A 303 -2.25 -3.56 12.73
CA ALA A 303 -2.44 -4.45 11.58
C ALA A 303 -3.62 -4.01 10.69
N GLY A 304 -4.77 -3.71 11.30
CA GLY A 304 -5.95 -3.19 10.59
C GLY A 304 -5.68 -1.85 9.90
N MET A 305 -5.02 -0.90 10.57
CA MET A 305 -4.64 0.38 9.95
C MET A 305 -3.64 0.20 8.80
N GLY A 306 -2.68 -0.71 8.94
CA GLY A 306 -1.70 -1.00 7.88
C GLY A 306 -2.35 -1.52 6.60
N SER A 307 -3.28 -2.46 6.74
CA SER A 307 -4.06 -2.98 5.61
C SER A 307 -4.98 -1.90 4.99
N ASP A 308 -5.58 -1.03 5.81
CA ASP A 308 -6.44 0.07 5.36
C ASP A 308 -5.70 1.14 4.55
N LEU A 309 -4.54 1.58 5.06
CA LEU A 309 -3.68 2.53 4.34
C LEU A 309 -3.19 1.93 3.01
N PHE A 310 -2.86 0.64 2.99
CA PHE A 310 -2.53 -0.06 1.77
C PHE A 310 -3.70 -0.09 0.77
N GLY A 311 -4.92 -0.40 1.22
CA GLY A 311 -6.12 -0.38 0.38
C GLY A 311 -6.35 1.00 -0.26
N SER A 312 -6.28 2.06 0.56
CA SER A 312 -6.38 3.45 0.10
C SER A 312 -5.30 3.81 -0.93
N TYR A 313 -4.06 3.37 -0.70
CA TYR A 313 -2.95 3.57 -1.63
C TYR A 313 -3.16 2.85 -2.98
N ALA A 314 -3.62 1.59 -2.93
CA ALA A 314 -3.87 0.80 -4.11
C ALA A 314 -5.02 1.39 -4.95
N GLU A 315 -6.16 1.69 -4.33
CA GLU A 315 -7.32 2.24 -5.02
C GLU A 315 -7.05 3.61 -5.65
N SER A 316 -6.43 4.53 -4.90
CA SER A 316 -6.13 5.87 -5.40
C SER A 316 -5.17 5.84 -6.60
N SER A 317 -4.16 4.97 -6.56
CA SER A 317 -3.22 4.77 -7.67
C SER A 317 -3.96 4.25 -8.93
N LEU A 318 -4.85 3.26 -8.76
CA LEU A 318 -5.60 2.65 -9.85
C LEU A 318 -6.64 3.61 -10.46
N GLN A 319 -7.32 4.39 -9.62
CA GLN A 319 -8.28 5.40 -10.05
C GLN A 319 -7.60 6.46 -10.93
N HIS A 320 -6.38 6.89 -10.55
CA HIS A 320 -5.62 7.83 -11.35
C HIS A 320 -5.22 7.26 -12.73
N PHE A 321 -4.81 5.99 -12.78
CA PHE A 321 -4.47 5.34 -14.05
C PHE A 321 -5.68 5.17 -14.97
N SER A 322 -6.82 4.74 -14.42
CA SER A 322 -8.08 4.61 -15.17
C SER A 322 -8.59 5.96 -15.70
N LEU A 323 -8.54 7.02 -14.89
CA LEU A 323 -8.91 8.38 -15.33
C LEU A 323 -7.96 8.94 -16.38
N ARG A 324 -6.64 8.72 -16.25
CA ARG A 324 -5.67 9.15 -17.25
C ARG A 324 -5.92 8.47 -18.60
N GLN A 325 -6.33 7.20 -18.57
CA GLN A 325 -6.79 6.52 -19.76
C GLN A 325 -8.03 7.22 -20.32
N PHE A 326 -9.10 7.43 -19.54
CA PHE A 326 -10.30 8.13 -20.01
C PHE A 326 -9.98 9.51 -20.61
N HIS A 327 -9.05 10.27 -20.04
CA HIS A 327 -8.58 11.54 -20.61
C HIS A 327 -7.89 11.36 -21.97
N ASN A 328 -6.99 10.38 -22.10
CA ASN A 328 -6.35 10.05 -23.38
C ASN A 328 -7.39 9.60 -24.43
N LEU A 329 -8.43 8.88 -23.99
CA LEU A 329 -9.55 8.46 -24.83
C LEU A 329 -10.38 9.67 -25.33
N VAL A 330 -10.78 10.57 -24.43
CA VAL A 330 -11.52 11.78 -24.82
C VAL A 330 -10.68 12.67 -25.74
N SER A 331 -9.39 12.85 -25.44
CA SER A 331 -8.46 13.65 -26.24
C SER A 331 -8.28 13.10 -27.66
N SER A 332 -8.24 11.77 -27.79
CA SER A 332 -8.17 11.07 -29.08
C SER A 332 -9.51 11.07 -29.85
N MET A 333 -10.67 11.23 -29.17
CA MET A 333 -11.96 11.46 -29.84
C MET A 333 -12.12 12.92 -30.31
N THR A 334 -11.62 13.91 -29.56
CA THR A 334 -11.66 15.33 -29.96
C THR A 334 -10.70 15.69 -31.10
N THR A 335 -9.77 14.80 -31.45
CA THR A 335 -8.83 14.97 -32.58
C THR A 335 -9.28 14.28 -33.85
N GLN A 336 -10.47 13.68 -33.89
CA GLN A 336 -11.07 13.30 -35.17
C GLN A 336 -11.50 14.57 -35.92
N PRO A 337 -11.04 14.80 -37.16
CA PRO A 337 -11.43 15.97 -37.90
C PRO A 337 -12.94 15.88 -38.12
N PHE A 338 -13.68 16.82 -37.53
CA PHE A 338 -15.00 17.16 -38.06
C PHE A 338 -14.79 17.36 -39.56
N LEU A 339 -15.41 16.51 -40.37
CA LEU A 339 -15.31 16.58 -41.83
C LEU A 339 -15.46 18.05 -42.25
N SER A 340 -14.36 18.67 -42.66
CA SER A 340 -14.44 19.80 -43.56
C SER A 340 -14.95 19.21 -44.85
N THR A 341 -16.27 19.21 -45.04
CA THR A 341 -16.83 19.17 -46.39
C THR A 341 -16.14 20.29 -47.17
N ASP A 342 -15.22 19.90 -48.04
CA ASP A 342 -14.58 20.73 -49.04
C ASP A 342 -15.66 21.40 -49.91
N TYR A 343 -16.15 22.56 -49.49
CA TYR A 343 -16.70 23.52 -50.43
C TYR A 343 -15.51 24.26 -51.05
N LYS A 344 -14.99 23.70 -52.14
CA LYS A 344 -14.10 24.41 -53.07
C LYS A 344 -14.87 25.64 -53.60
N CYS A 345 -14.62 26.81 -53.01
CA CYS A 345 -14.92 28.09 -53.65
C CYS A 345 -13.95 28.27 -54.83
N ASN A 346 -14.36 27.79 -56.00
CA ASN A 346 -13.66 28.02 -57.26
C ASN A 346 -13.95 29.46 -57.70
N GLY A 347 -12.97 30.36 -57.53
CA GLY A 347 -13.07 31.72 -58.02
C GLY A 347 -12.95 31.76 -59.54
N ASN A 348 -14.05 32.05 -60.23
CA ASN A 348 -14.04 32.71 -61.54
C ASN A 348 -15.39 33.38 -61.85
N SER A 349 -15.30 34.64 -62.26
CA SER A 349 -16.25 35.49 -63.00
C SER A 349 -17.55 36.03 -62.35
N SER A 350 -17.62 37.38 -62.38
CA SER A 350 -18.76 38.32 -62.55
C SER A 350 -19.86 38.47 -61.46
N LEU A 351 -19.83 39.64 -60.77
CA LEU A 351 -20.90 40.58 -60.27
C LEU A 351 -22.34 40.07 -59.96
N PRO A 352 -23.18 40.82 -59.18
CA PRO A 352 -22.99 41.57 -57.94
C PRO A 352 -24.06 41.20 -56.85
N ASP A 353 -23.97 41.86 -55.69
CA ASP A 353 -25.01 42.04 -54.64
C ASP A 353 -25.33 40.91 -53.64
N ASN A 354 -25.50 41.37 -52.40
CA ASN A 354 -26.23 40.80 -51.26
C ASN A 354 -25.51 39.85 -50.27
N TYR A 355 -25.16 40.44 -49.10
CA TYR A 355 -25.24 39.92 -47.70
C TYR A 355 -24.56 38.56 -47.37
N THR A 356 -24.03 38.20 -46.21
CA THR A 356 -23.71 38.75 -44.88
C THR A 356 -23.14 37.55 -44.10
N PHE A 357 -22.01 37.74 -43.41
CA PHE A 357 -21.47 37.02 -42.23
C PHE A 357 -21.28 35.48 -42.24
N CYS A 358 -20.07 35.06 -41.86
CA CYS A 358 -19.88 33.98 -40.90
C CYS A 358 -19.13 34.56 -39.68
N ASN A 359 -19.80 34.57 -38.52
CA ASN A 359 -19.16 34.67 -37.21
C ASN A 359 -18.55 33.32 -36.83
#